data_AF-A0A0U4BFN6-F1
#
_entry.id   AF-A0A0U4BFN6-F1
#
_cell.length_a   1.000
_cell.length_b   1.000
_cell.length_c   1.000
_cell.angle_alpha   90.00
_cell.angle_beta   90.00
_cell.angle_gamma   90.00
#
_symmetry.space_group_name_H-M   'P 1'
#
loop_
_entity.id
_entity.type
_entity.pdbx_description
1 polymer ?
#
loop_
_entity_poly.entity_id
_entity_poly.type
_entity_poly.pdbx_seq_one_letter_code
_entity_poly.pdbx_strand_id
1 'polypeptide(L)'
;MGRSLAGAQVLKETLSIIFLGLPLVKEAPLVLLSALPGVVLYLLHWQLMLGRVGRVFATAVWVFTLLDELWGLILFQELDSPTRGQIRMLYWSYFLGLGIILLALGELGWRWQRRRAKARRNVHHQALLAGRQRQ
;
A
#
# COMPACT_ATOMS: atom_id res chain seq x y z
N MET A 1 -6.21 -10.97 0.09
CA MET A 1 -6.94 -9.70 0.30
C MET A 1 -6.03 -8.59 -0.18
N GLY A 2 -6.58 -7.50 -0.73
CA GLY A 2 -5.76 -6.44 -1.34
C GLY A 2 -5.12 -6.82 -2.68
N ARG A 3 -5.55 -7.89 -3.37
CA ARG A 3 -4.94 -8.29 -4.66
C ARG A 3 -5.20 -7.24 -5.76
N SER A 4 -6.41 -6.69 -5.80
CA SER A 4 -6.78 -5.62 -6.72
C SER A 4 -6.09 -4.31 -6.38
N LEU A 5 -6.02 -3.94 -5.09
CA LEU A 5 -5.33 -2.73 -4.64
C LEU A 5 -3.80 -2.83 -4.82
N ALA A 6 -3.22 -4.00 -4.55
CA ALA A 6 -1.82 -4.27 -4.84
C ALA A 6 -1.55 -4.27 -6.36
N GLY A 7 -2.47 -4.80 -7.18
CA GLY A 7 -2.37 -4.68 -8.63
C GLY A 7 -2.45 -3.24 -9.13
N ALA A 8 -3.33 -2.42 -8.55
CA ALA A 8 -3.41 -0.98 -8.84
C ALA A 8 -2.13 -0.25 -8.42
N GLN A 9 -1.56 -0.60 -7.26
CA GLN A 9 -0.29 -0.06 -6.77
C GLN A 9 0.88 -0.44 -7.69
N VAL A 10 0.97 -1.71 -8.10
CA VAL A 10 1.95 -2.20 -9.08
C VAL A 10 1.83 -1.43 -10.38
N LEU A 11 0.62 -1.27 -10.92
CA LEU A 11 0.40 -0.51 -12.16
C LEU A 11 0.84 0.95 -12.02
N LYS A 12 0.50 1.61 -10.90
CA LYS A 12 0.92 2.98 -10.60
C LYS A 12 2.44 3.10 -10.51
N GLU A 13 3.08 2.16 -9.81
CA GLU A 13 4.54 2.11 -9.66
C GLU A 13 5.23 1.86 -11.00
N THR A 14 4.71 0.95 -11.84
CA THR A 14 5.20 0.72 -13.20
C THR A 14 5.13 1.99 -14.04
N LEU A 15 4.00 2.69 -14.02
CA LEU A 15 3.85 3.97 -14.74
C LEU A 15 4.81 5.02 -14.20
N SER A 16 4.99 5.09 -12.88
CA SER A 16 5.92 6.04 -12.25
C SER A 16 7.37 5.75 -12.63
N ILE A 17 7.79 4.49 -12.67
CA ILE A 17 9.12 4.10 -13.12
C ILE A 17 9.34 4.48 -14.58
N ILE A 18 8.36 4.24 -15.46
CA ILE A 18 8.50 4.53 -16.89
C ILE A 18 8.53 6.04 -17.16
N PHE A 19 7.60 6.80 -16.58
CA PHE A 19 7.39 8.21 -16.91
C PHE A 19 8.20 9.18 -16.06
N LEU A 20 8.63 8.78 -14.86
CA LEU A 20 9.39 9.63 -13.93
C LEU A 20 10.77 9.03 -13.65
N GLY A 21 10.85 7.72 -13.36
CA GLY A 21 12.10 7.05 -13.00
C GLY A 21 13.13 7.01 -14.13
N LEU A 22 12.75 6.52 -15.32
CA LEU A 22 13.65 6.42 -16.47
C LEU A 22 14.25 7.77 -16.90
N PRO A 23 13.47 8.86 -16.99
CA PRO A 23 14.01 10.20 -17.21
C PRO A 23 14.99 10.63 -16.12
N LEU A 24 14.65 10.42 -14.84
CA LEU A 24 15.49 10.82 -13.70
C LEU A 24 16.85 10.10 -13.69
N VAL A 25 16.87 8.81 -14.03
CA VAL A 25 18.09 8.00 -14.05
C VAL A 25 19.07 8.44 -15.12
N LYS A 26 18.56 8.95 -16.27
CA LYS A 26 19.41 9.50 -17.32
C LYS A 26 20.13 10.78 -16.87
N GLU A 27 19.44 11.62 -16.12
CA GLU A 27 19.97 12.90 -15.63
C GLU A 27 20.85 12.74 -14.38
N ALA A 28 20.48 11.81 -13.48
CA ALA A 28 21.15 11.64 -12.18
C ALA A 28 21.18 10.14 -11.76
N PRO A 29 22.16 9.35 -12.24
CA PRO A 29 22.20 7.91 -12.00
C PRO A 29 22.40 7.51 -10.53
N LEU A 30 22.99 8.39 -9.70
CA LEU A 30 23.13 8.17 -8.25
C LEU A 30 21.77 8.17 -7.52
N VAL A 31 20.73 8.80 -8.11
CA VAL A 31 19.36 8.77 -7.59
C VAL A 31 18.75 7.36 -7.69
N LEU A 32 19.34 6.45 -8.48
CA LEU A 32 18.91 5.05 -8.53
C LEU A 32 19.07 4.35 -7.17
N LEU A 33 20.06 4.75 -6.36
CA LEU A 33 20.28 4.19 -5.03
C LEU A 33 19.16 4.59 -4.06
N SER A 34 18.63 5.81 -4.16
CA SER A 34 17.48 6.25 -3.34
C SER A 34 16.16 5.65 -3.82
N ALA A 35 16.09 5.13 -5.05
CA ALA A 35 14.92 4.42 -5.58
C ALA A 35 14.85 2.93 -5.16
N LEU A 36 15.91 2.36 -4.57
CA LEU A 36 15.96 0.95 -4.14
C LEU A 36 14.82 0.55 -3.18
N PRO A 37 14.45 1.35 -2.16
CA PRO A 37 13.32 1.03 -1.28
C PRO A 37 12.00 0.87 -2.06
N GLY A 38 11.74 1.77 -3.01
CA GLY A 38 10.57 1.70 -3.89
C GLY A 38 10.55 0.45 -4.78
N VAL A 39 11.70 0.01 -5.31
CA VAL A 39 11.80 -1.24 -6.10
C VAL A 39 11.53 -2.47 -5.23
N VAL A 40 12.04 -2.50 -4.00
CA VAL A 40 11.74 -3.58 -3.05
C VAL A 40 10.25 -3.62 -2.77
N LEU A 41 9.63 -2.47 -2.51
CA LEU A 41 8.18 -2.37 -2.28
C LEU A 41 7.35 -2.82 -3.49
N TYR A 42 7.76 -2.48 -4.71
CA TYR A 42 7.15 -2.98 -5.93
C TYR A 42 7.09 -4.51 -5.99
N LEU A 43 8.21 -5.17 -5.67
CA LEU A 43 8.25 -6.64 -5.61
C LEU A 43 7.35 -7.20 -4.50
N LEU A 44 7.28 -6.52 -3.36
CA LEU A 44 6.40 -6.91 -2.25
C LEU A 44 4.91 -6.76 -2.63
N HIS A 45 4.53 -5.71 -3.36
CA HIS A 45 3.19 -5.55 -3.91
C HIS A 45 2.86 -6.62 -4.95
N TRP A 46 3.82 -7.02 -5.77
CA TRP A 46 3.65 -8.15 -6.68
C TRP A 46 3.32 -9.44 -5.91
N GLN A 47 4.01 -9.71 -4.80
CA GLN A 47 3.70 -10.84 -3.93
C GLN A 47 2.29 -10.73 -3.31
N LEU A 48 1.87 -9.52 -2.90
CA LEU A 48 0.51 -9.27 -2.42
C LEU A 48 -0.55 -9.51 -3.50
N MET A 49 -0.29 -9.10 -4.74
CA MET A 49 -1.14 -9.35 -5.90
C MET A 49 -1.28 -10.85 -6.19
N LEU A 50 -0.22 -11.65 -5.99
CA LEU A 50 -0.27 -13.11 -6.11
C LEU A 50 -1.10 -13.79 -5.00
N GLY A 51 -1.42 -13.07 -3.92
CA GLY A 51 -2.42 -13.47 -2.93
C GLY A 51 -1.97 -14.55 -1.95
N ARG A 52 -0.69 -14.90 -1.92
CA ARG A 52 -0.12 -15.96 -1.06
C ARG A 52 0.35 -15.47 0.32
N VAL A 53 0.05 -14.23 0.69
CA VAL A 53 0.69 -13.58 1.83
C VAL A 53 -0.27 -13.29 2.99
N GLY A 54 0.23 -13.46 4.21
CA GLY A 54 -0.51 -13.30 5.45
C GLY A 54 -0.87 -11.84 5.74
N ARG A 55 -1.85 -11.64 6.63
CA ARG A 55 -2.36 -10.28 6.97
C ARG A 55 -1.28 -9.37 7.57
N VAL A 56 -0.43 -9.90 8.46
CA VAL A 56 0.63 -9.11 9.11
C VAL A 56 1.61 -8.58 8.06
N PHE A 57 2.02 -9.44 7.13
CA PHE A 57 2.87 -9.06 6.01
C PHE A 57 2.19 -8.00 5.13
N ALA A 58 0.92 -8.19 4.77
CA ALA A 58 0.18 -7.18 4.00
C ALA A 58 0.13 -5.82 4.70
N THR A 59 -0.16 -5.79 6.00
CA THR A 59 -0.15 -4.55 6.78
C THR A 59 1.24 -3.91 6.82
N ALA A 60 2.29 -4.69 7.05
CA ALA A 60 3.66 -4.18 7.06
C ALA A 60 4.04 -3.54 5.72
N VAL A 61 3.74 -4.22 4.60
CA VAL A 61 4.00 -3.70 3.25
C VAL A 61 3.29 -2.35 3.07
N TRP A 62 1.98 -2.27 3.32
CA TRP A 62 1.24 -1.00 3.17
C TRP A 62 1.75 0.13 4.06
N VAL A 63 2.24 -0.17 5.27
CA VAL A 63 2.87 0.83 6.15
C VAL A 63 4.20 1.31 5.58
N PHE A 64 5.05 0.40 5.10
CA PHE A 64 6.30 0.79 4.45
C PHE A 64 6.07 1.58 3.16
N THR A 65 5.04 1.23 2.38
CA THR A 65 4.64 2.01 1.19
C THR A 65 4.23 3.42 1.55
N LEU A 66 3.52 3.60 2.67
CA LEU A 66 3.17 4.94 3.15
C LEU A 66 4.42 5.74 3.51
N LEU A 67 5.36 5.12 4.22
CA LEU A 67 6.62 5.77 4.61
C LEU A 67 7.47 6.13 3.39
N ASP A 68 7.53 5.27 2.39
CA ASP A 68 8.25 5.49 1.13
C ASP A 68 7.62 6.63 0.31
N GLU A 69 6.29 6.66 0.19
CA GLU A 69 5.60 7.79 -0.44
C GLU A 69 5.87 9.11 0.29
N LEU A 70 5.80 9.13 1.62
CA LEU A 70 6.09 10.32 2.41
C LEU A 70 7.56 10.76 2.25
N TRP A 71 8.48 9.80 2.23
CA TRP A 71 9.90 10.06 2.03
C TRP A 71 10.17 10.66 0.65
N GLY A 72 9.59 10.10 -0.41
CA GLY A 72 9.69 10.65 -1.76
C GLY A 72 9.12 12.06 -1.84
N LEU A 73 8.05 12.35 -1.11
CA LEU A 73 7.42 13.67 -1.08
C LEU A 73 8.30 14.71 -0.40
N ILE A 74 9.05 14.32 0.65
CA ILE A 74 10.07 15.17 1.30
C ILE A 74 11.24 15.44 0.33
N LEU A 75 11.82 14.39 -0.25
CA LEU A 75 12.93 14.52 -1.20
C LEU A 75 12.56 15.42 -2.39
N PHE A 76 11.30 15.38 -2.84
CA PHE A 76 10.84 16.22 -3.93
C PHE A 76 10.78 17.72 -3.57
N GLN A 77 10.52 18.07 -2.30
CA GLN A 77 10.56 19.48 -1.88
C GLN A 77 11.96 20.07 -1.91
N GLU A 78 12.99 19.23 -1.84
CA GLU A 78 14.41 19.63 -1.87
C GLU A 78 15.00 19.64 -3.30
N LEU A 79 14.31 19.09 -4.30
CA LEU A 79 14.75 19.07 -5.69
C LEU A 79 14.35 20.37 -6.41
N ASP A 80 15.33 21.26 -6.61
CA ASP A 80 15.18 22.46 -7.43
C ASP A 80 14.91 22.10 -8.91
N SER A 81 13.79 22.59 -9.43
CA SER A 81 13.39 22.64 -10.85
C SER A 81 12.76 21.41 -11.55
N PRO A 82 11.53 20.99 -11.19
CA PRO A 82 10.71 20.21 -12.09
C PRO A 82 9.94 21.13 -13.06
N THR A 83 9.83 20.73 -14.33
CA THR A 83 8.92 21.39 -15.28
C THR A 83 7.46 21.29 -14.80
N ARG A 84 6.61 22.29 -15.08
CA ARG A 84 5.20 22.32 -14.60
C ARG A 84 4.40 21.04 -14.90
N GLY A 85 4.71 20.35 -15.99
CA GLY A 85 4.12 19.05 -16.34
C GLY A 85 4.53 17.91 -15.41
N GLN A 86 5.81 17.84 -15.03
CA GLN A 86 6.32 16.84 -14.08
C GLN A 86 5.72 17.05 -12.70
N ILE A 87 5.58 18.29 -12.24
CA ILE A 87 4.93 18.61 -10.94
C ILE A 87 3.50 18.07 -10.92
N ARG A 88 2.72 18.31 -11.98
CA ARG A 88 1.33 17.84 -12.06
C ARG A 88 1.25 16.32 -12.11
N MET A 89 2.10 15.67 -12.90
CA MET A 89 2.13 14.20 -13.02
C MET A 89 2.54 13.55 -11.71
N LEU A 90 3.50 14.15 -11.00
CA LEU A 90 3.97 13.69 -9.71
C LEU A 90 2.92 13.88 -8.61
N TYR A 91 2.24 15.03 -8.58
CA TYR A 91 1.10 15.27 -7.68
C TYR A 91 0.02 14.20 -7.86
N TRP A 92 -0.36 13.89 -9.11
CA TRP A 92 -1.33 12.82 -9.39
C TRP A 92 -0.80 11.45 -8.97
N SER A 93 0.49 11.17 -9.16
CA SER A 93 1.11 9.93 -8.71
C SER A 93 1.01 9.76 -7.18
N TYR A 94 1.38 10.78 -6.41
CA TYR A 94 1.25 10.77 -4.93
C TYR A 94 -0.21 10.69 -4.47
N PHE A 95 -1.10 11.48 -5.08
CA PHE A 95 -2.51 11.47 -4.70
C PHE A 95 -3.15 10.09 -4.93
N LEU A 96 -2.82 9.44 -6.05
CA LEU A 96 -3.28 8.08 -6.34
C LEU A 96 -2.64 7.05 -5.39
N GLY A 97 -1.35 7.17 -5.10
CA GLY A 97 -0.65 6.29 -4.16
C GLY A 97 -1.26 6.35 -2.76
N LEU A 98 -1.36 7.55 -2.17
CA LEU A 98 -2.03 7.78 -0.90
C LEU A 98 -3.48 7.25 -0.89
N GLY A 99 -4.25 7.51 -1.95
CA GLY A 99 -5.61 7.00 -2.08
C GLY A 99 -5.69 5.47 -2.02
N ILE A 100 -4.81 4.77 -2.75
CA ILE A 100 -4.74 3.31 -2.77
C ILE A 100 -4.33 2.77 -1.40
N ILE A 101 -3.31 3.37 -0.76
CA ILE A 101 -2.83 2.96 0.56
C ILE A 101 -3.93 3.10 1.62
N LEU A 102 -4.63 4.24 1.64
CA LEU A 102 -5.73 4.48 2.58
C LEU A 102 -6.88 3.48 2.38
N LEU A 103 -7.24 3.19 1.14
CA LEU A 103 -8.25 2.18 0.82
C LEU A 103 -7.81 0.79 1.27
N ALA A 104 -6.53 0.43 1.09
CA ALA A 104 -6.01 -0.87 1.49
C ALA A 104 -5.96 -1.05 3.01
N LEU A 105 -5.50 -0.02 3.74
CA LEU A 105 -5.52 -0.01 5.20
C LEU A 105 -6.96 -0.03 5.74
N GLY A 106 -7.87 0.73 5.12
CA GLY A 106 -9.30 0.73 5.42
C GLY A 106 -9.93 -0.64 5.21
N GLU A 107 -9.63 -1.32 4.09
CA GLU A 107 -10.12 -2.68 3.82
C GLU A 107 -9.61 -3.68 4.87
N LEU A 108 -8.32 -3.60 5.24
CA LEU A 108 -7.72 -4.43 6.27
C LEU A 108 -8.37 -4.21 7.64
N GLY A 109 -8.57 -2.95 8.04
CA GLY A 109 -9.21 -2.56 9.30
C GLY A 109 -10.66 -2.99 9.37
N TRP A 110 -11.45 -2.71 8.32
CA TRP A 110 -12.86 -3.10 8.23
C TRP A 110 -13.05 -4.61 8.36
N ARG A 111 -12.25 -5.40 7.65
CA ARG A 111 -12.33 -6.86 7.71
C ARG A 111 -11.91 -7.40 9.07
N TRP A 112 -10.98 -6.73 9.75
CA TRP A 112 -10.59 -7.10 11.11
C TRP A 112 -11.74 -6.87 12.11
N GLN A 113 -12.38 -5.70 12.03
CA GLN A 113 -13.53 -5.38 12.87
C GLN A 113 -14.69 -6.34 12.61
N ARG A 114 -14.99 -6.63 11.33
CA ARG A 114 -16.04 -7.59 10.95
C ARG A 114 -15.75 -9.00 11.47
N ARG A 115 -14.50 -9.48 11.40
CA ARG A 115 -14.11 -10.79 11.94
C ARG A 115 -14.22 -10.83 13.47
N ARG A 116 -13.78 -9.78 14.17
CA ARG A 116 -13.94 -9.67 15.63
C ARG A 116 -15.41 -9.67 16.04
N ALA A 117 -16.27 -8.94 15.32
CA ALA A 117 -17.70 -8.92 15.57
C ALA A 117 -18.34 -10.31 15.38
N LYS A 118 -17.95 -11.03 14.31
CA LYS A 118 -18.44 -12.40 14.05
C LYS A 118 -17.95 -13.40 15.11
N ALA A 119 -16.70 -13.31 15.53
CA ALA A 119 -16.15 -14.15 16.60
C ALA A 119 -16.89 -13.92 17.93
N ARG A 120 -17.14 -12.66 18.32
CA ARG A 120 -17.92 -12.33 19.51
C ARG A 120 -19.35 -12.87 19.44
N ARG A 121 -20.03 -12.74 18.29
CA ARG A 121 -21.37 -13.32 18.08
C ARG A 121 -21.36 -14.83 18.25
N ASN A 122 -20.39 -15.53 17.66
CA ASN A 122 -20.31 -16.99 17.77
C ASN A 122 -20.08 -17.45 19.23
N VAL A 123 -19.22 -16.77 19.99
CA VAL A 123 -19.01 -17.07 21.42
C VAL A 123 -20.30 -16.85 22.21
N HIS A 124 -21.02 -15.76 21.96
CA HIS A 124 -22.30 -15.49 22.63
C HIS A 124 -23.37 -16.54 22.29
N HIS A 125 -23.41 -16.98 21.03
CA HIS A 125 -24.31 -18.03 20.58
C HIS A 125 -23.99 -19.39 21.23
N GLN A 126 -22.70 -19.73 21.37
CA GLN A 126 -22.26 -20.94 22.07
C GLN A 126 -22.58 -20.88 23.56
N ALA A 127 -22.40 -19.73 24.21
CA ALA A 127 -22.76 -19.54 25.61
C ALA A 127 -24.27 -19.71 25.87
N LEU A 128 -25.11 -19.17 24.98
CA LEU A 128 -26.58 -19.35 25.05
C LEU A 128 -27.01 -20.81 24.87
N LEU A 129 -26.38 -21.54 23.95
CA LEU A 129 -26.67 -22.96 23.73
C LEU A 129 -26.24 -23.82 24.93
N ALA A 130 -25.06 -23.54 25.51
CA ALA A 130 -24.58 -24.23 26.69
C ALA A 130 -25.45 -23.98 27.93
N GLY A 131 -26.02 -22.78 28.07
CA GLY A 131 -26.97 -22.45 29.15
C GLY A 131 -28.30 -23.20 29.05
N ARG A 132 -28.82 -23.41 27.82
CA ARG A 132 -30.05 -24.17 27.59
C ARG A 132 -29.92 -25.68 27.80
N GLN A 133 -28.72 -26.25 27.64
CA GLN A 133 -28.51 -27.69 27.87
C GLN A 133 -28.36 -28.07 29.36
N ARG A 134 -28.27 -27.09 30.26
CA ARG A 134 -28.15 -27.30 31.71
C ARG A 134 -29.45 -27.13 32.48
N GLN A 135 -30.54 -26.78 31.80
CA GLN A 135 -31.91 -26.78 32.34
C GLN A 135 -32.65 -28.01 31.82
#